data_AF-A0A925FVB4-F1
#
_entry.id   AF-A0A925FVB4-F1
#
_cell.length_a   1.000
_cell.length_b   1.000
_cell.length_c   1.000
_cell.angle_alpha   90.00
_cell.angle_beta   90.00
_cell.angle_gamma   90.00
#
_symmetry.space_group_name_H-M   'P 1'
#
loop_
_entity.id
_entity.type
_entity.pdbx_description
1 polymer ?
#
loop_
_entity_poly.entity_id
_entity_poly.type
_entity_poly.pdbx_seq_one_letter_code
_entity_poly.pdbx_strand_id
1 'polypeptide(L)'
;MLESLRDVKGFDEPAFVEVHESGRQVVSIRFNPFKNAAHVSPAPVFASVPWASEGVFLTERPSFTADPLLHAGAYYVQEASSMFLEQALLQTVNMSGALRVLDLCAAPGGKSTHIQSLINENSLLVSNEIIKQRVNVLNENLVKWGGANTIVTNNDP
;
A
#
# COMPACT_ATOMS: atom_id res chain seq x y z
N MET A 1 -2.65 2.25 -27.50
CA MET A 1 -3.11 2.09 -26.10
C MET A 1 -4.56 2.58 -25.94
N LEU A 2 -4.93 3.79 -26.39
CA LEU A 2 -6.35 4.20 -26.34
C LEU A 2 -7.25 3.31 -27.21
N GLU A 3 -6.80 2.98 -28.43
CA GLU A 3 -7.56 2.10 -29.34
C GLU A 3 -7.86 0.72 -28.75
N SER A 4 -6.97 0.17 -27.92
CA SER A 4 -7.19 -1.13 -27.27
C SER A 4 -8.22 -1.09 -26.14
N LEU A 5 -8.67 0.09 -25.72
CA LEU A 5 -9.65 0.27 -24.64
C LEU A 5 -11.06 0.60 -25.16
N ARG A 6 -11.22 0.92 -26.45
CA ARG A 6 -12.48 1.41 -27.02
C ARG A 6 -13.68 0.49 -26.83
N ASP A 7 -13.46 -0.81 -26.85
CA ASP A 7 -14.53 -1.82 -26.70
C ASP A 7 -14.74 -2.25 -25.24
N VAL A 8 -14.00 -1.66 -24.28
CA VAL A 8 -14.17 -1.96 -22.85
C VAL A 8 -15.46 -1.31 -22.36
N LYS A 9 -16.39 -2.12 -21.88
CA LYS A 9 -17.66 -1.65 -21.33
C LYS A 9 -17.44 -0.63 -20.23
N GLY A 10 -18.04 0.55 -20.38
CA GLY A 10 -17.95 1.65 -19.41
C GLY A 10 -16.68 2.49 -19.52
N PHE A 11 -15.86 2.28 -20.56
CA PHE A 11 -14.74 3.16 -20.86
C PHE A 11 -15.24 4.51 -21.41
N ASP A 12 -14.84 5.59 -20.74
CA ASP A 12 -15.09 6.97 -21.14
C ASP A 12 -13.77 7.56 -21.66
N GLU A 13 -13.58 7.51 -22.99
CA GLU A 13 -12.35 8.00 -23.65
C GLU A 13 -12.10 9.49 -23.37
N PRO A 14 -13.09 10.41 -23.50
CA PRO A 14 -12.92 11.81 -23.14
C PRO A 14 -12.45 12.02 -21.69
N ALA A 15 -13.12 11.42 -20.71
CA ALA A 15 -12.75 11.60 -19.30
C ALA A 15 -11.37 10.99 -18.98
N PHE A 16 -11.04 9.85 -19.60
CA PHE A 16 -9.72 9.24 -19.46
C PHE A 16 -8.63 10.17 -19.98
N VAL A 17 -8.78 10.71 -21.20
CA VAL A 17 -7.81 11.62 -21.80
C VAL A 17 -7.67 12.89 -20.95
N GLU A 18 -8.78 13.50 -20.54
CA GLU A 18 -8.79 14.72 -19.73
C GLU A 18 -7.97 14.57 -18.44
N VAL A 19 -8.19 13.49 -17.68
CA VAL A 19 -7.47 13.26 -16.42
C VAL A 19 -5.96 13.08 -16.66
N HIS A 20 -5.57 12.34 -17.71
CA HIS A 20 -4.16 12.10 -18.01
C HIS A 20 -3.46 13.38 -18.51
N GLU A 21 -4.14 14.22 -19.28
CA GLU A 21 -3.60 15.49 -19.78
C GLU A 21 -3.57 16.59 -18.71
N SER A 22 -4.47 16.54 -17.72
CA SER A 22 -4.52 17.53 -16.64
C SER A 22 -3.24 17.60 -15.80
N GLY A 23 -2.41 16.54 -15.81
CA GLY A 23 -1.23 16.40 -14.97
C GLY A 23 -1.53 16.34 -13.47
N ARG A 24 -2.80 16.22 -13.08
CA ARG A 24 -3.22 16.19 -11.68
C ARG A 24 -2.70 14.93 -11.01
N GLN A 25 -1.81 15.12 -10.03
CA GLN A 25 -1.32 14.01 -9.21
C GLN A 25 -2.18 13.89 -7.96
N VAL A 26 -2.83 12.75 -7.80
CA VAL A 26 -3.50 12.38 -6.55
C VAL A 26 -2.45 11.73 -5.66
N VAL A 27 -2.29 12.26 -4.45
CA VAL A 27 -1.34 11.75 -3.46
C VAL A 27 -2.12 11.10 -2.35
N SER A 28 -1.78 9.86 -2.03
CA SER A 28 -2.37 9.12 -0.92
C SER A 28 -1.30 8.44 -0.08
N ILE A 29 -1.61 8.28 1.19
CA ILE A 29 -0.81 7.54 2.15
C ILE A 29 -1.72 6.57 2.91
N ARG A 30 -1.12 5.56 3.53
CA ARG A 30 -1.78 4.66 4.48
C ARG A 30 -1.08 4.74 5.83
N PHE A 31 -1.81 5.07 6.88
CA PHE A 31 -1.25 5.08 8.22
C PHE A 31 -0.91 3.66 8.71
N ASN A 32 0.05 3.57 9.62
CA ASN A 32 0.37 2.35 10.33
C ASN A 32 -0.45 2.26 11.62
N PRO A 33 -1.45 1.37 11.72
CA PRO A 33 -2.34 1.30 12.87
C PRO A 33 -1.63 0.89 14.17
N PHE A 34 -0.42 0.34 14.08
CA PHE A 34 0.36 -0.11 15.24
C PHE A 34 1.26 0.98 15.84
N LYS A 35 1.38 2.14 15.20
CA LYS A 35 2.21 3.25 15.68
C LYS A 35 1.33 4.40 16.12
N ASN A 36 1.27 4.58 17.44
CA ASN A 36 0.48 5.59 18.17
C ASN A 36 0.88 7.05 17.92
N ALA A 37 1.62 7.36 16.86
CA ALA A 37 1.90 8.74 16.44
C ALA A 37 0.64 9.36 15.81
N ALA A 38 -0.43 9.46 16.60
CA ALA A 38 -1.69 10.18 16.43
C ALA A 38 -1.99 10.66 14.99
N HIS A 39 -2.16 9.74 14.03
CA HIS A 39 -2.49 10.03 12.62
C HIS A 39 -1.88 11.34 12.09
N VAL A 40 -0.62 11.63 12.47
CA VAL A 40 0.02 12.90 12.12
C VAL A 40 0.38 12.82 10.66
N SER A 41 -0.40 13.51 9.84
CA SER A 41 -0.24 13.52 8.40
C SER A 41 0.94 14.42 7.98
N PRO A 42 1.75 14.04 6.98
CA PRO A 42 2.85 14.85 6.46
C PRO A 42 2.39 16.09 5.67
N ALA A 43 1.09 16.17 5.34
CA ALA A 43 0.45 17.30 4.67
C ALA A 43 -1.06 17.33 5.03
N PRO A 44 -1.80 18.41 4.75
CA PRO A 44 -3.23 18.45 5.01
C PRO A 44 -3.98 17.31 4.30
N VAL A 45 -4.88 16.65 5.03
CA VAL A 45 -5.75 15.60 4.51
C VAL A 45 -7.04 16.24 4.01
N PHE A 46 -7.48 15.91 2.79
CA PHE A 46 -8.76 16.40 2.27
C PHE A 46 -9.88 15.37 2.26
N ALA A 47 -9.55 14.08 2.24
CA ALA A 47 -10.53 12.99 2.28
C ALA A 47 -9.89 11.68 2.73
N SER A 48 -10.69 10.79 3.32
CA SER A 48 -10.32 9.39 3.53
C SER A 48 -10.52 8.58 2.26
N VAL A 49 -9.74 7.50 2.11
CA VAL A 49 -9.91 6.52 1.02
C VAL A 49 -11.11 5.61 1.37
N PRO A 50 -12.20 5.60 0.60
CA PRO A 50 -13.45 4.94 1.02
C PRO A 50 -13.37 3.42 1.20
N TRP A 51 -12.37 2.78 0.62
CA TRP A 51 -12.18 1.33 0.63
C TRP A 51 -10.97 0.86 1.44
N ALA A 52 -10.34 1.75 2.21
CA ALA A 52 -9.18 1.42 3.03
C ALA A 52 -9.24 2.17 4.36
N SER A 53 -9.33 1.42 5.47
CA SER A 53 -9.55 1.96 6.81
C SER A 53 -8.51 3.01 7.23
N GLU A 54 -7.24 2.79 6.91
CA GLU A 54 -6.13 3.69 7.27
C GLU A 54 -5.66 4.57 6.10
N GLY A 55 -6.39 4.59 4.98
CA GLY A 55 -6.02 5.32 3.78
C GLY A 55 -6.54 6.77 3.78
N VAL A 56 -5.70 7.73 3.41
CA VAL A 56 -6.09 9.14 3.24
C VAL A 56 -5.48 9.77 2.00
N PHE A 57 -6.16 10.78 1.45
CA PHE A 57 -5.67 11.63 0.38
C PHE A 57 -5.13 12.95 0.93
N LEU A 58 -3.97 13.37 0.39
CA LEU A 58 -3.28 14.60 0.77
C LEU A 58 -3.58 15.71 -0.25
N THR A 59 -3.70 16.95 0.23
CA THR A 59 -3.92 18.12 -0.64
C THR A 59 -2.75 18.40 -1.58
N GLU A 60 -1.55 17.95 -1.20
CA GLU A 60 -0.31 18.15 -1.94
C GLU A 60 0.69 17.02 -1.66
N ARG A 61 1.78 16.99 -2.44
CA ARG A 61 2.88 16.04 -2.26
C ARG A 61 3.98 16.67 -1.37
N PRO A 62 4.10 16.30 -0.08
CA PRO A 62 5.20 16.77 0.74
C PRO A 62 6.52 16.10 0.34
N SER A 63 7.63 16.61 0.87
CA SER A 63 8.93 15.93 0.77
C SER A 63 8.99 14.74 1.73
N PHE A 64 8.37 13.62 1.35
CA PHE A 64 8.26 12.42 2.18
C PHE A 64 9.61 11.95 2.76
N THR A 65 10.69 11.99 1.98
CA THR A 65 12.02 11.53 2.44
C THR A 65 12.64 12.43 3.50
N ALA A 66 12.16 13.67 3.65
CA ALA A 66 12.59 14.60 4.69
C ALA A 66 11.76 14.48 5.97
N ASP A 67 10.66 13.74 5.94
CA ASP A 67 9.77 13.57 7.08
C ASP A 67 10.23 12.41 8.00
N PRO A 68 10.55 12.68 9.28
CA PRO A 68 10.90 11.64 10.25
C PRO A 68 9.81 10.57 10.41
N LEU A 69 8.53 10.90 10.21
CA LEU A 69 7.42 9.96 10.38
C LEU A 69 7.43 8.85 9.32
N LEU A 70 7.89 9.14 8.10
CA LEU A 70 8.12 8.11 7.08
C LEU A 70 9.19 7.12 7.57
N HIS A 71 10.30 7.63 8.10
CA HIS A 71 11.41 6.79 8.56
C HIS A 71 11.07 6.01 9.83
N ALA A 72 10.20 6.56 10.67
CA ALA A 72 9.63 5.86 11.82
C ALA A 72 8.61 4.78 11.44
N GLY A 73 8.19 4.72 10.16
CA GLY A 73 7.19 3.78 9.65
C GLY A 73 5.76 4.10 10.08
N ALA A 74 5.46 5.37 10.40
CA ALA A 74 4.14 5.82 10.85
C ALA A 74 3.08 5.83 9.74
N TYR A 75 3.52 5.91 8.48
CA TYR A 75 2.68 5.75 7.29
C TYR A 75 3.49 5.18 6.12
N TYR A 76 2.80 4.71 5.09
CA TYR A 76 3.36 4.28 3.82
C TYR A 76 2.78 5.14 2.69
N VAL A 77 3.62 5.58 1.75
CA VAL A 77 3.15 6.27 0.54
C VAL A 77 2.65 5.23 -0.45
N GLN A 78 1.34 5.18 -0.67
CA GLN A 78 0.72 4.16 -1.51
C GLN A 78 -0.40 4.77 -2.33
N GLU A 79 -0.53 4.35 -3.58
CA GLU A 79 -1.70 4.73 -4.38
C GLU A 79 -2.99 4.13 -3.84
N ALA A 80 -4.04 4.97 -3.76
CA ALA A 80 -5.33 4.60 -3.21
C ALA A 80 -5.94 3.38 -3.92
N SER A 81 -5.80 3.26 -5.23
CA SER A 81 -6.27 2.10 -6.01
C SER A 81 -5.66 0.78 -5.49
N SER A 82 -4.38 0.75 -5.16
CA SER A 82 -3.70 -0.43 -4.63
C SER A 82 -4.17 -0.80 -3.21
N MET A 83 -4.79 0.12 -2.48
CA MET A 83 -5.30 -0.15 -1.13
C MET A 83 -6.58 -0.99 -1.15
N PHE A 84 -7.23 -1.14 -2.31
CA PHE A 84 -8.41 -2.01 -2.47
C PHE A 84 -8.13 -3.48 -2.12
N LEU A 85 -6.86 -3.87 -2.04
CA LEU A 85 -6.42 -5.16 -1.49
C LEU A 85 -7.09 -5.50 -0.15
N GLU A 86 -7.34 -4.50 0.69
CA GLU A 86 -8.06 -4.67 1.95
C GLU A 86 -9.44 -5.29 1.77
N GLN A 87 -10.23 -4.79 0.83
CA GLN A 87 -11.56 -5.30 0.54
C GLN A 87 -11.50 -6.72 -0.01
N ALA A 88 -10.53 -7.01 -0.87
CA ALA A 88 -10.32 -8.36 -1.38
C ALA A 88 -10.05 -9.35 -0.23
N LEU A 89 -9.18 -9.00 0.72
CA LEU A 89 -8.87 -9.87 1.86
C LEU A 89 -10.05 -10.03 2.82
N LEU A 90 -10.70 -8.92 3.20
CA LEU A 90 -11.84 -8.93 4.12
C LEU A 90 -13.02 -9.77 3.60
N GLN A 91 -13.21 -9.84 2.27
CA GLN A 91 -14.31 -10.57 1.65
C GLN A 91 -13.97 -12.03 1.32
N THR A 92 -12.69 -12.40 1.26
CA THR A 92 -12.27 -13.74 0.79
C THR A 92 -11.61 -14.59 1.88
N VAL A 93 -11.21 -13.99 3.00
CA VAL A 93 -10.44 -14.66 4.05
C VAL A 93 -11.07 -14.42 5.42
N ASN A 94 -11.09 -15.46 6.27
CA ASN A 94 -11.47 -15.30 7.66
C ASN A 94 -10.33 -14.65 8.47
N MET A 95 -10.39 -13.33 8.63
CA MET A 95 -9.37 -12.54 9.34
C MET A 95 -9.26 -12.84 10.83
N SER A 96 -10.23 -13.54 11.42
CA SER A 96 -10.18 -13.94 12.85
C SER A 96 -9.29 -15.15 13.10
N GLY A 97 -8.99 -15.96 12.07
CA GLY A 97 -8.14 -17.15 12.19
C GLY A 97 -6.65 -16.85 12.01
N ALA A 98 -5.79 -17.76 12.46
CA ALA A 98 -4.37 -17.71 12.13
C ALA A 98 -4.16 -18.00 10.63
N LEU A 99 -3.53 -17.07 9.91
CA LEU A 99 -3.32 -17.16 8.46
C LEU A 99 -1.85 -17.43 8.13
N ARG A 100 -1.62 -18.07 6.98
CA ARG A 100 -0.30 -18.12 6.34
C ARG A 100 -0.43 -17.43 5.00
N VAL A 101 0.22 -16.28 4.87
CA VAL A 101 0.09 -15.40 3.70
C VAL A 101 1.42 -15.34 2.96
N LEU A 102 1.34 -15.42 1.64
CA LEU A 102 2.49 -15.28 0.74
C LEU A 102 2.25 -14.09 -0.20
N ASP A 103 3.11 -13.09 -0.12
CA ASP A 103 3.24 -12.03 -1.11
C ASP A 103 4.42 -12.36 -2.03
N LEU A 104 4.12 -12.83 -3.25
CA LEU A 104 5.10 -13.43 -4.15
C LEU A 104 6.07 -12.41 -4.78
N CYS A 105 5.61 -11.16 -4.93
CA CYS A 105 6.30 -10.07 -5.62
C CYS A 105 6.23 -8.80 -4.75
N ALA A 106 6.82 -8.90 -3.57
CA ALA A 106 6.54 -8.01 -2.46
C ALA A 106 7.18 -6.63 -2.60
N ALA A 107 8.33 -6.48 -3.27
CA ALA A 107 9.00 -5.17 -3.29
C ALA A 107 8.18 -4.12 -4.06
N PRO A 108 8.15 -2.86 -3.60
CA PRO A 108 8.91 -2.31 -2.46
C PRO A 108 8.25 -2.52 -1.08
N GLY A 109 7.13 -3.22 -0.95
CA GLY A 109 6.52 -3.60 0.33
C GLY A 109 5.16 -2.98 0.63
N GLY A 110 4.58 -2.17 -0.27
CA GLY A 110 3.31 -1.47 -0.01
C GLY A 110 2.13 -2.40 0.25
N LYS A 111 2.06 -3.54 -0.46
CA LYS A 111 1.04 -4.58 -0.25
C LYS A 111 1.34 -5.43 0.99
N SER A 112 2.58 -5.84 1.16
CA SER A 112 3.02 -6.63 2.31
C SER A 112 2.76 -5.91 3.63
N THR A 113 3.08 -4.62 3.71
CA THR A 113 2.74 -3.78 4.87
C THR A 113 1.23 -3.62 5.07
N HIS A 114 0.43 -3.62 3.98
CA HIS A 114 -1.04 -3.58 4.09
C HIS A 114 -1.57 -4.87 4.69
N ILE A 115 -1.14 -6.01 4.16
CA ILE A 115 -1.49 -7.34 4.66
C ILE A 115 -1.11 -7.44 6.14
N GLN A 116 0.10 -7.01 6.49
CA GLN A 116 0.61 -7.01 7.85
C GLN A 116 -0.24 -6.16 8.81
N SER A 117 -0.86 -5.09 8.33
CA SER A 117 -1.80 -4.27 9.11
C SER A 117 -3.17 -4.90 9.31
N LEU A 118 -3.53 -5.91 8.51
CA LEU A 118 -4.85 -6.55 8.54
C LEU A 118 -4.84 -7.91 9.24
N ILE A 119 -3.75 -8.68 9.12
CA ILE A 119 -3.64 -10.00 9.75
C ILE A 119 -3.37 -9.88 11.26
N ASN A 120 -3.82 -10.88 12.03
CA ASN A 120 -3.55 -10.95 13.46
C ASN A 120 -2.13 -11.45 13.78
N GLU A 121 -1.72 -11.27 15.04
CA GLU A 121 -0.40 -11.67 15.56
C GLU A 121 -0.10 -13.17 15.45
N ASN A 122 -1.12 -14.02 15.39
CA ASN A 122 -0.98 -15.47 15.25
C ASN A 122 -0.78 -15.93 13.79
N SER A 123 -0.86 -14.99 12.85
CA SER A 123 -0.64 -15.25 11.42
C SER A 123 0.86 -15.22 11.07
N LEU A 124 1.22 -15.63 9.86
CA LEU A 124 2.56 -15.54 9.29
C LEU A 124 2.47 -14.89 7.91
N LEU A 125 3.28 -13.86 7.67
CA LEU A 125 3.44 -13.25 6.34
C LEU A 125 4.84 -13.57 5.78
N VAL A 126 4.89 -14.19 4.60
CA VAL A 126 6.12 -14.36 3.82
C VAL A 126 6.07 -13.39 2.64
N SER A 127 7.07 -12.52 2.56
CA SER A 127 7.24 -11.51 1.51
C SER A 127 8.43 -11.86 0.64
N ASN A 128 8.17 -12.36 -0.57
CA ASN A 128 9.18 -12.77 -1.52
C ASN A 128 9.46 -11.67 -2.55
N GLU A 129 10.73 -11.49 -2.91
CA GLU A 129 11.13 -10.66 -4.04
C GLU A 129 12.22 -11.39 -4.81
N ILE A 130 12.05 -11.60 -6.12
CA ILE A 130 13.01 -12.33 -6.94
C ILE A 130 14.24 -11.46 -7.29
N ILE A 131 14.07 -10.15 -7.45
CA ILE A 131 15.12 -9.24 -7.87
C ILE A 131 15.93 -8.83 -6.64
N LYS A 132 17.12 -9.41 -6.48
CA LYS A 132 18.00 -9.21 -5.31
C LYS A 132 18.19 -7.74 -4.93
N GLN A 133 18.33 -6.85 -5.91
CA GLN A 133 18.51 -5.41 -5.69
C GLN A 133 17.30 -4.75 -4.99
N ARG A 134 16.09 -5.30 -5.15
CA ARG A 134 14.85 -4.79 -4.57
C ARG A 134 14.54 -5.37 -3.19
N VAL A 135 15.27 -6.40 -2.76
CA VAL A 135 15.13 -7.02 -1.42
C VAL A 135 15.47 -6.02 -0.32
N ASN A 136 16.48 -5.17 -0.51
CA ASN A 136 16.90 -4.20 0.50
C ASN A 136 15.79 -3.21 0.84
N VAL A 137 15.13 -2.63 -0.18
CA VAL A 137 14.04 -1.67 0.04
C VAL A 137 12.80 -2.34 0.63
N LEU A 138 12.51 -3.59 0.24
CA LEU A 138 11.44 -4.38 0.85
C LEU A 138 11.71 -4.60 2.34
N ASN A 139 12.91 -5.08 2.68
CA ASN A 139 13.30 -5.35 4.05
C ASN A 139 13.30 -4.07 4.91
N GLU A 140 13.84 -2.97 4.40
CA GLU A 140 13.83 -1.68 5.08
C GLU A 140 12.39 -1.24 5.41
N ASN A 141 11.47 -1.32 4.44
CA ASN A 141 10.08 -0.92 4.65
C ASN A 141 9.35 -1.83 5.66
N LEU A 142 9.59 -3.14 5.62
CA LEU A 142 8.99 -4.08 6.58
C LEU A 142 9.55 -3.90 8.00
N VAL A 143 10.85 -3.65 8.13
CA VAL A 143 11.49 -3.33 9.42
C VAL A 143 10.92 -2.03 10.00
N LYS A 144 10.77 -0.98 9.18
CA LYS A 144 10.13 0.28 9.61
C LYS A 144 8.69 0.04 10.05
N TRP A 145 7.94 -0.79 9.33
CA TRP A 145 6.54 -1.11 9.64
C TRP A 145 6.39 -1.82 10.99
N GLY A 146 7.30 -2.75 11.30
CA GLY A 146 7.47 -3.31 12.65
C GLY A 146 6.66 -4.58 12.95
N GLY A 147 6.24 -5.34 11.94
CA GLY A 147 5.56 -6.62 12.15
C GLY A 147 6.51 -7.72 12.63
N ALA A 148 6.19 -8.39 13.75
CA ALA A 148 7.02 -9.46 14.31
C ALA A 148 6.89 -10.81 13.57
N ASN A 149 5.79 -11.00 12.85
CA ASN A 149 5.42 -12.23 12.15
C ASN A 149 5.60 -12.12 10.62
N THR A 150 6.59 -11.35 10.18
CA THR A 150 6.94 -11.20 8.76
C THR A 150 8.31 -11.81 8.45
N ILE A 151 8.42 -12.54 7.35
CA ILE A 151 9.67 -13.11 6.81
C ILE A 151 9.90 -12.53 5.41
N VAL A 152 11.14 -12.12 5.12
CA VAL A 152 11.56 -11.72 3.77
C VAL A 152 12.36 -12.84 3.12
N THR A 153 12.00 -13.20 1.88
CA THR A 153 12.73 -14.20 1.08
C THR A 153 13.17 -13.62 -0.26
N ASN A 154 14.23 -14.18 -0.83
CA ASN A 154 14.68 -13.92 -2.19
C ASN A 154 14.83 -15.26 -2.90
N ASN A 155 13.72 -15.76 -3.45
CA ASN A 155 13.69 -17.05 -4.12
C ASN A 155 12.87 -16.97 -5.41
N ASP A 156 13.24 -17.82 -6.37
CA ASP A 156 12.43 -18.05 -7.57
C ASP A 156 11.15 -18.83 -7.16
N PRO A 157 9.94 -18.41 -7.60
CA PRO A 157 8.66 -19.05 -7.27
C PRO A 157 8.52 -20.52 -7.65
#